data_AF-A0A651E464-F1
#
_entry.id   AF-A0A651E464-F1
#
_cell.length_a   1.000
_cell.length_b   1.000
_cell.length_c   1.000
_cell.angle_alpha   90.00
_cell.angle_beta   90.00
_cell.angle_gamma   90.00
#
_symmetry.space_group_name_H-M   'P 1'
#
loop_
_entity.id
_entity.type
_entity.pdbx_description
1 polymer ?
#
loop_
_entity_poly.entity_id
_entity_poly.type
_entity_poly.pdbx_seq_one_letter_code
_entity_poly.pdbx_strand_id
1 'polypeptide(L)'
;MIYLDYHATTPVDPRVAAKVLQAMTTDFGNASSLDHEVGDRAAAAVKQATRPIADLVGATQKDILFTSGATESLNLAIQGTINAL
;
A
#
# COMPACT_ATOMS: atom_id res chain seq x y z
N MET A 1 0.83 -7.74 -30.46
CA MET A 1 0.02 -6.62 -29.98
C MET A 1 0.97 -5.57 -29.43
N ILE A 2 0.78 -4.28 -29.74
CA ILE A 2 1.54 -3.17 -29.14
C ILE A 2 0.56 -2.46 -28.20
N TYR A 3 0.91 -2.34 -26.93
CA TYR A 3 0.07 -1.70 -25.91
C TYR A 3 0.54 -0.25 -25.72
N LEU A 4 -0.35 0.72 -25.92
CA LEU A 4 -0.04 2.15 -25.84
C LEU A 4 -1.01 2.91 -24.90
N ASP A 5 -1.76 2.21 -24.06
CA ASP A 5 -2.79 2.79 -23.18
C ASP A 5 -2.36 2.80 -21.71
N TYR A 6 -1.15 3.29 -21.44
CA TYR A 6 -0.57 3.31 -20.08
C TYR A 6 -1.24 4.32 -19.13
N HIS A 7 -2.10 5.20 -19.63
CA HIS A 7 -2.94 6.07 -18.80
C HIS A 7 -4.14 5.33 -18.20
N ALA A 8 -4.63 4.25 -18.84
CA ALA A 8 -5.70 3.44 -18.29
C ALA A 8 -5.19 2.53 -17.16
N THR A 9 -4.09 1.82 -17.40
CA THR A 9 -3.38 1.02 -16.39
C THR A 9 -2.00 0.61 -16.89
N THR A 10 -1.20 -0.02 -16.04
CA THR A 10 0.15 -0.49 -16.36
C THR A 10 0.31 -1.97 -16.02
N PRO A 11 1.06 -2.75 -16.82
CA PRO A 11 1.47 -4.09 -16.39
C PRO A 11 2.30 -3.99 -15.10
N VAL A 12 2.07 -4.92 -14.17
CA VAL A 12 2.83 -4.99 -12.92
C VAL A 12 4.28 -5.36 -13.23
N ASP A 13 5.24 -4.63 -12.66
CA ASP A 13 6.65 -4.98 -12.74
C ASP A 13 6.88 -6.39 -12.12
N PRO A 14 7.59 -7.31 -12.78
CA PRO A 14 7.80 -8.66 -12.26
C PRO A 14 8.37 -8.71 -10.83
N ARG A 15 9.17 -7.71 -10.43
CA ARG A 15 9.73 -7.59 -9.08
C ARG A 15 8.63 -7.30 -8.05
N VAL A 16 7.63 -6.50 -8.42
CA VAL A 16 6.46 -6.21 -7.59
C VAL A 16 5.59 -7.47 -7.49
N ALA A 17 5.32 -8.14 -8.61
CA ALA A 17 4.52 -9.37 -8.62
C ALA A 17 5.12 -10.46 -7.72
N ALA A 18 6.45 -10.65 -7.76
CA ALA A 18 7.15 -11.60 -6.89
C ALA A 18 7.00 -11.27 -5.40
N LYS A 19 7.05 -9.98 -5.04
CA LYS A 19 6.86 -9.53 -3.66
C LYS A 19 5.42 -9.72 -3.17
N VAL A 20 4.44 -9.43 -4.02
CA VAL A 20 3.03 -9.69 -3.71
C VAL A 20 2.79 -11.18 -3.51
N LEU A 21 3.32 -12.03 -4.41
CA LEU A 21 3.18 -13.49 -4.26
C LEU A 21 3.81 -13.98 -2.95
N GLN A 22 5.00 -13.51 -2.60
CA GLN A 22 5.64 -13.83 -1.32
C GLN A 22 4.75 -13.45 -0.12
N ALA A 23 4.16 -12.25 -0.15
CA ALA A 23 3.23 -11.80 0.89
C ALA A 23 1.99 -12.71 1.00
N MET A 24 1.49 -13.22 -0.13
CA MET A 24 0.33 -14.11 -0.15
C MET A 24 0.63 -15.55 0.29
N THR A 25 1.84 -16.06 0.04
CA THR A 25 2.16 -17.48 0.26
C THR A 25 2.97 -17.74 1.52
N THR A 26 3.87 -16.82 1.89
CA THR A 26 4.91 -17.06 2.90
C THR A 26 4.79 -16.10 4.09
N ASP A 27 4.43 -14.84 3.82
CA ASP A 27 4.26 -13.78 4.82
C ASP A 27 2.78 -13.41 5.02
N PHE A 28 1.88 -14.41 4.92
CA PHE A 28 0.42 -14.28 4.84
C PHE A 28 -0.28 -13.86 6.15
N GLY A 29 0.47 -13.49 7.18
CA GLY A 29 -0.07 -13.22 8.51
C GLY A 29 -1.05 -12.05 8.56
N ASN A 30 -1.92 -12.06 9.56
CA ASN A 30 -2.69 -10.89 9.91
C ASN A 30 -1.79 -9.87 10.63
N ALA A 31 -1.59 -8.69 10.04
CA ALA A 31 -0.77 -7.62 10.62
C ALA A 31 -1.30 -7.07 11.97
N SER A 32 -2.56 -7.39 12.33
CA SER A 32 -3.14 -7.04 13.63
C SER A 32 -2.92 -8.10 14.72
N SER A 33 -2.36 -9.27 14.39
CA SER A 33 -2.00 -10.27 15.38
C SER A 33 -0.74 -9.85 16.14
N LEU A 34 -0.77 -9.92 17.48
CA LEU A 34 0.34 -9.49 18.35
C LEU A 34 1.03 -10.66 19.09
N ASP A 35 0.52 -11.87 18.95
CA ASP A 35 0.92 -13.02 19.79
C ASP A 35 1.79 -14.05 19.05
N HIS A 36 2.14 -13.80 17.79
CA HIS A 36 2.91 -14.75 16.99
C HIS A 36 3.71 -14.09 15.86
N GLU A 37 4.89 -14.66 15.57
CA GLU A 37 5.86 -14.14 14.58
C GLU A 37 5.27 -13.97 13.17
N VAL A 38 4.27 -14.76 12.80
CA VAL A 38 3.62 -14.65 11.49
C VAL A 38 2.89 -13.29 11.33
N GLY A 39 2.31 -12.77 12.43
CA GLY A 39 1.65 -11.47 12.46
C GLY A 39 2.67 -10.33 12.50
N ASP A 40 3.72 -10.49 13.32
CA ASP A 40 4.84 -9.55 13.39
C ASP A 40 5.51 -9.33 12.02
N ARG A 41 5.71 -10.42 11.25
CA ARG A 41 6.25 -10.32 9.88
C ARG A 41 5.33 -9.52 8.95
N ALA A 42 4.03 -9.75 9.01
CA ALA A 42 3.06 -9.01 8.19
C ALA A 42 3.00 -7.53 8.59
N ALA A 43 2.96 -7.22 9.88
CA ALA A 43 2.99 -5.85 10.39
C ALA A 43 4.27 -5.11 9.99
N ALA A 44 5.42 -5.79 10.07
CA ALA A 44 6.70 -5.25 9.62
C ALA A 44 6.71 -4.96 8.12
N ALA A 45 6.16 -5.85 7.29
CA ALA A 45 6.08 -5.66 5.84
C ALA A 45 5.25 -4.41 5.47
N VAL A 46 4.07 -4.23 6.09
CA VAL A 46 3.23 -3.04 5.88
C VAL A 46 3.94 -1.77 6.31
N LYS A 47 4.57 -1.79 7.49
CA LYS A 47 5.32 -0.64 8.01
C LYS A 47 6.49 -0.27 7.10
N GLN A 48 7.27 -1.24 6.63
CA GLN A 48 8.40 -1.01 5.73
C GLN A 48 7.99 -0.41 4.39
N ALA A 49 6.79 -0.73 3.89
CA ALA A 49 6.28 -0.17 2.63
C ALA A 49 6.04 1.35 2.68
N THR A 50 5.83 1.94 3.86
CA THR A 50 5.56 3.39 4.00
C THR A 50 6.76 4.27 3.68
N ARG A 51 7.97 3.84 4.03
CA ARG A 51 9.20 4.64 3.88
C ARG A 51 9.48 5.07 2.43
N PRO A 52 9.57 4.16 1.44
CA PRO A 52 9.85 4.56 0.07
C PRO A 52 8.76 5.47 -0.51
N ILE A 53 7.50 5.32 -0.08
CA ILE A 53 6.39 6.18 -0.50
C ILE A 53 6.56 7.58 0.09
N ALA A 54 6.82 7.68 1.39
CA ALA A 54 7.07 8.95 2.08
C ALA A 54 8.25 9.71 1.45
N ASP A 55 9.37 9.02 1.20
CA ASP A 55 10.55 9.58 0.57
C ASP A 55 10.24 10.08 -0.86
N LEU A 56 9.40 9.36 -1.62
CA LEU A 56 9.02 9.73 -2.99
C LEU A 56 8.18 11.02 -3.04
N VAL A 57 7.29 11.24 -2.07
CA VAL A 57 6.38 12.38 -2.06
C VAL A 57 6.81 13.52 -1.12
N GLY A 58 7.96 13.39 -0.46
CA GLY A 58 8.47 14.40 0.47
C GLY A 58 7.67 14.51 1.78
N ALA A 59 7.13 13.39 2.27
CA ALA A 59 6.35 13.32 3.51
C ALA A 59 7.06 12.50 4.59
N THR A 60 6.46 12.37 5.77
CA THR A 60 6.91 11.42 6.81
C THR A 60 6.15 10.11 6.70
N GLN A 61 6.71 9.02 7.25
CA GLN A 61 6.00 7.72 7.30
C GLN A 61 4.63 7.80 8.00
N LYS A 62 4.45 8.76 8.92
CA LYS A 62 3.19 8.97 9.64
C LYS A 62 2.11 9.62 8.79
N ASP A 63 2.50 10.26 7.69
CA ASP A 63 1.57 10.92 6.77
C ASP A 63 1.02 9.95 5.70
N ILE A 64 1.54 8.70 5.66
CA ILE A 64 1.15 7.70 4.68
C ILE A 64 -0.02 6.87 5.22
N LEU A 65 -1.15 6.94 4.53
CA LEU A 65 -2.31 6.08 4.73
C LEU A 65 -2.55 5.23 3.48
N PHE A 66 -2.63 3.90 3.67
CA PHE A 66 -3.02 2.99 2.61
C PHE A 66 -4.55 2.92 2.49
N THR A 67 -5.05 3.05 1.26
CA THR A 67 -6.45 2.85 0.86
C THR A 67 -6.52 1.80 -0.24
N SER A 68 -7.71 1.43 -0.71
CA SER A 68 -7.88 0.53 -1.86
C SER A 68 -7.44 1.17 -3.19
N GLY A 69 -7.31 2.49 -3.27
CA GLY A 69 -6.89 3.20 -4.48
C GLY A 69 -7.29 4.68 -4.50
N ALA A 70 -6.99 5.36 -5.61
CA ALA A 70 -7.15 6.81 -5.74
C ALA A 70 -8.60 7.28 -5.50
N THR A 71 -9.61 6.55 -5.96
CA THR A 71 -11.02 6.91 -5.76
C THR A 71 -11.41 6.94 -4.28
N GLU A 72 -10.93 5.99 -3.48
CA GLU A 72 -11.17 6.00 -2.03
C GLU A 72 -10.40 7.14 -1.36
N SER A 73 -9.13 7.33 -1.71
CA SER A 73 -8.30 8.41 -1.16
C SER A 73 -8.90 9.80 -1.39
N LEU A 74 -9.39 10.06 -2.61
CA LEU A 74 -10.04 11.33 -2.94
C LEU A 74 -11.32 11.53 -2.13
N ASN A 75 -12.15 10.50 -2.00
CA ASN A 75 -13.36 10.58 -1.17
C ASN A 75 -13.03 10.82 0.29
N LEU A 76 -12.02 10.15 0.84
CA LEU A 76 -11.58 10.34 2.22
C LEU A 76 -11.12 11.78 2.47
N ALA A 77 -10.35 12.37 1.55
CA ALA A 77 -9.89 13.74 1.67
C ALA A 77 -11.05 14.75 1.62
N ILE A 78 -11.99 14.59 0.69
CA ILE A 78 -13.14 15.49 0.53
C ILE A 78 -14.06 15.40 1.76
N GLN A 79 -14.48 14.19 2.13
CA GLN A 79 -15.39 13.98 3.26
C GLN A 79 -14.72 14.38 4.58
N GLY A 80 -13.44 14.07 4.75
CA GLY A 80 -12.66 14.49 5.91
C GLY A 80 -12.59 16.01 6.05
N THR A 81 -12.41 16.73 4.94
CA THR A 81 -12.41 18.20 4.94
C THR A 81 -13.79 18.75 5.32
N ILE A 82 -14.87 18.20 4.76
CA ILE A 82 -16.24 18.64 5.07
C ILE A 82 -16.58 18.42 6.55
N ASN A 83 -16.18 17.27 7.12
CA ASN A 83 -16.49 16.93 8.52
C ASN A 83 -15.62 17.67 9.54
N ALA A 84 -14.51 18.28 9.11
CA ALA A 84 -13.59 19.04 9.96
C ALA A 84 -13.94 20.55 10.05
N LEU A 85 -14.84 21.03 9.18
CA LEU A 85 -15.39 22.38 9.20
C LEU A 85 -16.61 22.47 10.12
#